data_AF-A0A1B6M405-F1
#
_entry.id   AF-A0A1B6M405-F1
#
_cell.length_a   1.000
_cell.length_b   1.000
_cell.length_c   1.000
_cell.angle_alpha   90.00
_cell.angle_beta   90.00
_cell.angle_gamma   90.00
#
_symmetry.space_group_name_H-M   'P 1'
#
loop_
_entity.id
_entity.type
_entity.pdbx_description
1 polymer ?
#
loop_
_entity_poly.entity_id
_entity_poly.type
_entity_poly.pdbx_seq_one_letter_code
_entity_poly.pdbx_strand_id
1 'polypeptide(L)'
;LGLNGKPGQIYNSDETSFCHDPSKTRVMGAINVKSQRKTSASGRENTTALLCISADGKMMPLLCVFKGKHVIENWVDQLVPTQTAVSASERGWMETMLFFR
;
A
#
# COMPACT_ATOMS: atom_id res chain seq x y z
N LEU A 1 -19.03 -11.73 23.09
CA LEU A 1 -18.86 -12.10 21.66
C LEU A 1 -18.91 -13.61 21.38
N GLY A 2 -18.72 -14.53 22.35
CA GLY A 2 -18.89 -15.97 22.09
C GLY A 2 -17.86 -16.58 21.12
N LEU A 3 -16.66 -15.99 21.07
CA LEU A 3 -15.58 -16.31 20.12
C LEU A 3 -14.61 -17.38 20.64
N ASN A 4 -14.88 -17.97 21.81
CA ASN A 4 -14.06 -19.04 22.37
C ASN A 4 -13.97 -20.22 21.39
N GLY A 5 -12.75 -20.60 21.01
CA GLY A 5 -12.49 -21.69 20.07
C GLY A 5 -12.82 -21.37 18.60
N LYS A 6 -13.08 -20.11 18.25
CA LYS A 6 -13.42 -19.69 16.87
C LYS A 6 -12.42 -18.65 16.31
N PRO A 7 -11.14 -19.01 16.14
CA PRO A 7 -10.11 -18.07 15.68
C PRO A 7 -10.38 -17.49 14.28
N GLY A 8 -11.07 -18.23 13.40
CA GLY A 8 -11.46 -17.74 12.07
C GLY A 8 -12.54 -16.65 12.04
N GLN A 9 -13.06 -16.25 13.21
CA GLN A 9 -13.99 -15.13 13.37
C GLN A 9 -13.32 -13.89 13.97
N ILE A 10 -12.01 -13.96 14.24
CA ILE A 10 -11.22 -12.86 14.78
C ILE A 10 -10.30 -12.41 13.65
N TYR A 11 -10.44 -11.16 13.21
CA TYR A 11 -9.64 -10.57 12.15
C TYR A 11 -8.83 -9.41 12.70
N ASN A 12 -7.55 -9.37 12.36
CA ASN A 12 -6.74 -8.18 12.51
C ASN A 12 -6.61 -7.50 11.15
N SER A 13 -6.80 -6.20 11.13
CA SER A 13 -6.65 -5.39 9.94
C SER A 13 -5.77 -4.21 10.26
N ASP A 14 -4.79 -3.95 9.41
CA ASP A 14 -3.89 -2.80 9.57
C ASP A 14 -3.51 -2.22 8.21
N GLU A 15 -3.22 -0.92 8.21
CA GLU A 15 -2.84 -0.15 7.04
C GLU A 15 -1.33 0.09 7.00
N THR A 16 -0.73 -0.07 5.82
CA THR A 16 0.65 0.33 5.57
C THR A 16 0.75 1.23 4.35
N SER A 17 1.61 2.26 4.42
CA SER A 17 1.82 3.22 3.35
C SER A 17 3.24 3.12 2.77
N PHE A 18 3.32 3.06 1.45
CA PHE A 18 4.56 3.05 0.68
C PHE A 18 4.77 4.41 0.02
N CYS A 19 5.77 5.15 0.50
CA CYS A 19 6.18 6.41 -0.11
C CYS A 19 7.04 6.15 -1.35
N HIS A 20 6.70 6.77 -2.48
CA HIS A 20 7.50 6.68 -3.72
C HIS A 20 8.77 7.54 -3.68
N ASP A 21 8.99 8.31 -2.61
CA ASP A 21 10.18 9.13 -2.44
C ASP A 21 11.36 8.31 -1.90
N PRO A 22 12.47 8.18 -2.65
CA PRO A 22 13.74 7.67 -2.12
C PRO A 22 14.39 8.69 -1.17
N SER A 23 13.74 8.97 -0.04
CA SER A 23 14.12 10.02 0.91
C SER A 23 15.42 9.75 1.70
N LYS A 24 16.00 8.55 1.59
CA LYS A 24 17.26 8.18 2.27
C LYS A 24 18.25 7.54 1.31
N THR A 25 18.89 8.35 0.47
CA THR A 25 20.04 7.90 -0.31
C THR A 25 21.32 8.26 0.41
N ARG A 26 22.05 7.24 0.90
CA ARG A 26 23.47 7.40 1.22
C ARG A 26 24.22 7.43 -0.10
N VAL A 27 25.00 8.47 -0.34
CA VAL A 27 25.82 8.61 -1.54
C VAL A 27 27.26 8.26 -1.17
N MET A 28 27.84 7.25 -1.83
CA MET A 28 29.27 6.94 -1.75
C MET A 28 29.96 7.70 -2.89
N GLY A 29 30.93 8.56 -2.57
CA GLY A 29 31.64 9.39 -3.54
C GLY A 29 33.13 9.53 -3.21
N ALA A 30 33.92 9.94 -4.19
CA ALA A 30 35.35 10.18 -4.01
C ALA A 30 35.60 11.35 -3.04
N ILE A 31 36.72 11.27 -2.30
CA ILE A 31 37.17 12.32 -1.39
C ILE A 31 37.31 13.64 -2.17
N ASN A 32 36.78 14.74 -1.62
CA ASN A 32 36.75 16.09 -2.22
C ASN A 32 35.85 16.29 -3.46
N VAL A 33 34.96 15.35 -3.79
CA VAL A 33 33.94 15.54 -4.83
C VAL A 33 32.60 15.91 -4.20
N LYS A 34 31.96 16.98 -4.67
CA LYS A 34 30.61 17.37 -4.23
C LYS A 34 29.62 16.24 -4.54
N SER A 35 28.93 15.77 -3.51
CA SER A 35 27.83 14.80 -3.62
C SER A 35 26.72 15.34 -4.52
N GLN A 36 26.33 14.56 -5.53
CA GLN A 36 25.14 14.80 -6.33
C GLN A 36 23.92 14.44 -5.47
N ARG A 37 23.17 15.45 -5.00
CA ARG A 37 21.88 15.22 -4.36
C ARG A 37 20.94 14.61 -5.40
N LYS A 38 20.41 13.40 -5.15
CA LYS A 38 19.19 12.97 -5.84
C LYS A 38 18.06 13.90 -5.38
N THR A 39 17.65 14.81 -6.25
CA THR A 39 16.37 15.51 -6.10
C THR A 39 15.28 14.51 -6.43
N SER A 40 14.64 13.96 -5.42
CA SER A 40 13.39 13.26 -5.59
C SER A 40 12.27 14.25 -5.93
N ALA A 41 11.33 13.81 -6.77
CA ALA A 41 10.06 14.50 -7.00
C ALA A 41 9.30 14.66 -5.67
N SER A 42 8.22 15.45 -5.64
CA SER A 42 7.60 16.04 -4.43
C SER A 42 7.21 15.11 -3.26
N GLY A 43 7.45 13.79 -3.32
CA GLY A 43 7.23 12.84 -2.23
C GLY A 43 5.78 12.75 -1.74
N ARG A 44 4.85 13.32 -2.51
CA ARG A 44 3.42 13.43 -2.19
C ARG A 44 2.58 12.32 -2.83
N GLU A 45 3.23 11.25 -3.26
CA GLU A 45 2.59 10.08 -3.83
C GLU A 45 2.90 8.88 -2.94
N ASN A 46 1.88 8.49 -2.20
CA ASN A 46 1.88 7.32 -1.34
C ASN A 46 0.90 6.32 -1.93
N THR A 47 1.29 5.06 -1.94
CA THR A 47 0.37 3.94 -2.16
C THR A 47 0.07 3.33 -0.81
N THR A 48 -1.20 3.20 -0.50
CA THR A 48 -1.66 2.63 0.77
C THR A 48 -2.16 1.21 0.52
N ALA A 49 -1.83 0.29 1.42
CA ALA A 49 -2.26 -1.10 1.37
C ALA A 49 -2.97 -1.51 2.67
N LEU A 50 -4.14 -2.14 2.56
CA LEU A 50 -4.87 -2.74 3.68
C LEU A 50 -4.63 -4.24 3.68
N LEU A 51 -4.08 -4.75 4.77
CA LEU A 51 -3.96 -6.19 4.99
C LEU A 51 -4.91 -6.60 6.10
N CYS A 52 -5.72 -7.62 5.85
CA CYS A 52 -6.61 -8.20 6.85
C CYS A 52 -6.43 -9.72 6.89
N ILE A 53 -6.11 -10.23 8.08
CA ILE A 53 -5.80 -11.64 8.32
C ILE A 53 -6.56 -12.11 9.57
N SER A 54 -7.17 -13.28 9.49
CA SER A 54 -7.81 -13.92 10.63
C SER A 54 -6.82 -14.62 11.55
N ALA A 55 -7.22 -14.87 12.80
CA ALA A 55 -6.38 -15.60 13.75
C ALA A 55 -6.19 -17.09 13.38
N ASP A 56 -7.00 -17.64 12.46
CA ASP A 56 -6.77 -18.98 11.86
C ASP A 56 -5.88 -18.94 10.59
N GLY A 57 -5.35 -17.77 10.23
CA GLY A 57 -4.38 -17.59 9.15
C GLY A 57 -4.97 -17.35 7.76
N LYS A 58 -6.29 -17.15 7.64
CA LYS A 58 -6.92 -16.80 6.36
C LYS A 58 -6.72 -15.32 6.06
N MET A 59 -6.19 -15.05 4.89
CA MET A 59 -5.99 -13.71 4.38
C MET A 59 -7.24 -13.28 3.60
N MET A 60 -7.76 -12.10 3.92
CA MET A 60 -8.75 -11.42 3.08
C MET A 60 -8.04 -10.74 1.91
N PRO A 61 -8.77 -10.41 0.82
CA PRO A 61 -8.15 -9.73 -0.31
C PRO A 61 -7.39 -8.47 0.11
N LEU A 62 -6.12 -8.36 -0.30
CA LEU A 62 -5.27 -7.20 -0.10
C LEU A 62 -5.86 -6.02 -0.87
N LEU A 63 -6.17 -4.91 -0.20
CA LEU A 63 -6.64 -3.70 -0.89
C LEU A 63 -5.48 -2.75 -1.12
N CYS A 64 -5.10 -2.53 -2.37
CA CYS A 64 -4.11 -1.53 -2.77
C CYS A 64 -4.82 -0.27 -3.28
N VAL A 65 -4.55 0.86 -2.65
CA VAL A 65 -5.12 2.17 -2.97
C VAL A 65 -4.04 3.05 -3.57
N PHE A 66 -4.20 3.35 -4.85
CA PHE A 66 -3.36 4.30 -5.57
C PHE A 66 -3.95 5.71 -5.51
N LYS A 67 -3.09 6.71 -5.65
CA LYS A 67 -3.54 8.09 -5.82
C LYS A 67 -4.07 8.30 -7.23
N GLY A 68 -5.35 8.60 -7.36
CA GLY A 68 -6.01 8.82 -8.65
C GLY A 68 -7.53 8.86 -8.52
N LYS A 69 -8.23 9.32 -9.57
CA LYS A 69 -9.70 9.34 -9.60
C LYS A 69 -10.30 8.00 -10.02
N HIS A 70 -9.58 7.25 -10.85
CA HIS A 70 -10.00 5.97 -11.39
C HIS A 70 -8.79 5.03 -11.42
N VAL A 71 -9.06 3.73 -11.27
CA VAL A 71 -8.07 2.70 -11.56
C VAL A 71 -7.90 2.64 -13.07
N ILE A 72 -6.66 2.74 -13.52
CA ILE A 72 -6.30 2.62 -14.93
C ILE A 72 -5.90 1.16 -15.18
N GLU A 73 -6.37 0.57 -16.29
CA GLU A 73 -6.12 -0.86 -16.61
C GLU A 73 -4.63 -1.21 -16.62
N ASN A 74 -3.76 -0.26 -17.00
CA ASN A 74 -2.31 -0.46 -17.01
C ASN A 74 -1.66 -0.53 -15.61
N TRP A 75 -2.39 -0.26 -14.53
CA TRP A 75 -1.89 -0.41 -13.15
C TRP A 75 -2.03 -1.85 -12.64
N VAL A 76 -2.91 -2.64 -13.26
CA VAL A 76 -3.21 -4.00 -12.83
C VAL A 76 -2.64 -4.95 -13.87
N ASP A 77 -1.48 -5.52 -13.56
CA ASP A 77 -0.89 -6.59 -14.36
C ASP A 77 -1.71 -7.89 -14.20
N GLN A 78 -1.70 -8.75 -15.21
CA GLN A 78 -2.24 -10.11 -15.13
C GLN A 78 -1.56 -10.95 -14.04
N LEU A 79 -0.35 -10.53 -13.64
CA LEU A 79 0.42 -11.13 -12.54
C LEU A 79 -0.06 -10.71 -11.14
N VAL A 80 -1.01 -9.77 -11.03
CA VAL A 80 -1.57 -9.37 -9.73
C VAL A 80 -2.27 -10.59 -9.11
N PRO A 81 -1.92 -10.99 -7.87
CA PRO A 81 -2.54 -12.14 -7.23
C PRO A 81 -4.06 -11.97 -7.16
N THR A 82 -4.81 -13.04 -7.45
CA THR A 82 -6.29 -13.05 -7.47
C THR A 82 -6.93 -12.54 -6.17
N GLN A 83 -6.19 -12.55 -5.06
CA GLN A 83 -6.59 -12.02 -3.76
C GLN A 83 -6.15 -10.56 -3.56
N THR A 84 -6.03 -9.76 -4.61
CA THR A 84 -5.67 -8.35 -4.52
C THR A 84 -6.76 -7.50 -5.19
N ALA A 85 -7.38 -6.62 -4.42
CA ALA A 85 -8.25 -5.58 -4.92
C ALA A 85 -7.42 -4.31 -5.16
N VAL A 86 -7.61 -3.69 -6.31
CA VAL A 86 -6.97 -2.40 -6.64
C VAL A 86 -8.03 -1.32 -6.71
N SER A 87 -7.78 -0.20 -6.05
CA SER A 87 -8.66 0.96 -6.04
C SER A 87 -7.87 2.27 -6.10
N ALA A 88 -8.58 3.37 -6.34
CA ALA A 88 -7.99 4.70 -6.42
C ALA A 88 -8.76 5.70 -5.55
N SER A 89 -8.04 6.54 -4.80
CA SER A 89 -8.56 7.71 -4.08
C SER A 89 -7.82 8.96 -4.57
N GLU A 90 -8.50 10.12 -4.61
CA GLU A 90 -7.88 11.38 -5.03
C GLU A 90 -6.64 11.73 -4.18
N ARG A 91 -6.65 11.34 -2.91
CA ARG A 91 -5.55 11.59 -1.97
C ARG A 91 -4.58 10.42 -1.89
N GLY A 92 -5.00 9.22 -2.31
CA GLY A 92 -4.23 7.97 -2.24
C GLY A 92 -4.24 7.34 -0.84
N TRP A 93 -5.24 7.68 -0.02
CA TRP A 93 -5.39 7.24 1.37
C TRP A 93 -6.72 6.46 1.48
N MET A 94 -6.93 5.69 2.55
CA MET A 94 -8.19 4.98 2.73
C MET A 94 -9.36 5.92 2.98
N GLU A 95 -10.39 5.79 2.15
CA GLU A 95 -11.67 6.49 2.29
C GLU A 95 -12.79 5.47 2.39
N THR A 96 -13.83 5.78 3.16
CA THR A 96 -14.95 4.86 3.39
C THR A 96 -15.61 4.38 2.09
N MET A 97 -15.64 5.23 1.06
CA MET A 97 -16.23 4.91 -0.24
C MET A 97 -15.51 3.77 -0.98
N LEU A 98 -14.26 3.47 -0.62
CA LEU A 98 -13.51 2.35 -1.20
C LEU A 98 -14.10 0.98 -0.81
N PHE A 99 -14.80 0.89 0.33
CA PHE A 99 -15.36 -0.36 0.85
C PHE A 99 -16.78 -0.65 0.36
N PHE A 100 -17.44 0.32 -0.29
CA PHE A 100 -18.81 0.18 -0.79
C PHE A 100 -18.87 -0.08 -2.30
N ARG A 101 -17.73 -0.29 -2.94
CA ARG A 101 -17.61 -0.55 -4.38
C ARG A 101 -17.54 -2.05 -4.64
#